data_AF-A0A554MH14-F1
#
_entry.id   AF-A0A554MH14-F1
#
_cell.length_a   1.000
_cell.length_b   1.000
_cell.length_c   1.000
_cell.angle_alpha   90.00
_cell.angle_beta   90.00
_cell.angle_gamma   90.00
#
_symmetry.space_group_name_H-M   'P 1'
#
loop_
_entity.id
_entity.type
_entity.pdbx_description
1 polymer ?
#
loop_
_entity_poly.entity_id
_entity_poly.type
_entity_poly.pdbx_seq_one_letter_code
_entity_poly.pdbx_strand_id
1 'polypeptide(L)'
;MLLWVQEKLQCGNIYIHKLPPERKHKTQYQWRIAAREQIKKILNAVKPYLIIKKDQAERMIEYIRLKPYRGYRISDCPPQILKTIQRKYANKTY
;
A
#
# COMPACT_ATOMS: atom_id res chain seq x y z
N MET A 1 -9.85 -15.75 -13.60
CA MET A 1 -10.05 -15.32 -12.21
C MET A 1 -9.59 -13.88 -11.95
N LEU A 2 -8.32 -13.50 -12.18
CA LEU A 2 -7.86 -12.12 -11.91
C LEU A 2 -8.59 -11.04 -12.74
N LEU A 3 -8.96 -11.35 -13.99
CA LEU A 3 -9.76 -10.45 -14.83
C LEU A 3 -11.11 -10.11 -14.19
N TRP A 4 -11.77 -11.09 -13.58
CA TRP A 4 -13.04 -10.89 -12.87
C TRP A 4 -12.88 -9.97 -11.66
N VAL A 5 -11.78 -10.10 -10.90
CA VAL A 5 -11.50 -9.21 -9.75
C VAL A 5 -11.28 -7.77 -10.22
N GLN A 6 -10.51 -7.58 -11.29
CA GLN A 6 -10.27 -6.27 -11.89
C GLN A 6 -11.57 -5.63 -12.38
N GLU A 7 -12.43 -6.40 -13.04
CA GLU A 7 -13.74 -5.95 -13.55
C GLU A 7 -14.68 -5.54 -12.41
N LYS A 8 -14.83 -6.37 -11.37
CA LYS A 8 -15.74 -6.10 -10.25
C LYS A 8 -15.29 -4.95 -9.37
N LEU A 9 -13.99 -4.81 -9.15
CA LEU A 9 -13.46 -3.76 -8.28
C LEU A 9 -13.08 -2.48 -9.05
N GLN A 10 -13.10 -2.51 -10.39
CA GLN A 10 -12.78 -1.40 -11.29
C GLN A 10 -11.48 -0.69 -10.90
N CYS A 11 -10.45 -1.45 -10.53
CA CYS A 11 -9.18 -0.91 -10.05
C CYS A 11 -8.01 -1.86 -10.25
N GLY A 12 -6.80 -1.29 -10.20
CA GLY A 12 -5.55 -2.02 -10.40
C GLY A 12 -5.32 -2.51 -11.83
N ASN A 13 -4.10 -3.01 -12.05
CA ASN A 13 -3.64 -3.58 -13.32
C ASN A 13 -3.14 -5.00 -13.10
N ILE A 14 -3.29 -5.84 -14.13
CA ILE A 14 -2.75 -7.20 -14.13
C ILE A 14 -1.38 -7.19 -14.82
N TYR A 15 -0.39 -7.74 -14.14
CA TYR A 15 0.98 -7.89 -14.63
C TYR A 15 1.26 -9.37 -14.85
N ILE A 16 1.92 -9.68 -15.97
CA ILE A 16 2.36 -11.03 -16.31
C ILE A 16 3.86 -11.06 -16.13
N HIS A 17 4.32 -11.86 -15.18
CA HIS A 17 5.74 -12.12 -14.96
C HIS A 17 6.11 -13.43 -15.64
N LYS A 18 6.88 -13.33 -16.74
CA LYS A 18 7.53 -14.45 -17.40
C LYS A 18 8.99 -14.44 -16.95
N LEU A 19 9.37 -15.39 -16.07
CA LEU A 19 10.77 -15.57 -15.70
C LEU A 19 11.52 -16.25 -16.85
N PRO A 20 12.84 -16.02 -17.00
CA PRO A 20 13.65 -16.72 -17.98
C PRO A 20 13.55 -18.25 -17.77
N PRO A 21 13.61 -19.04 -18.86
CA PRO A 21 13.31 -20.48 -18.86
C PRO A 21 14.33 -21.35 -18.11
N GLU A 22 15.36 -20.76 -17.51
CA GLU A 22 16.51 -21.44 -16.88
C GLU A 22 16.13 -22.25 -15.63
N ARG A 23 14.89 -22.12 -15.13
CA ARG A 23 14.34 -22.92 -14.03
C ARG A 23 12.88 -23.25 -14.30
N LYS A 24 12.37 -24.35 -13.73
CA LYS A 24 10.97 -24.87 -13.82
C LYS A 24 9.91 -23.93 -13.23
N HIS A 25 9.99 -22.64 -13.51
CA HIS A 25 9.07 -21.62 -13.00
C HIS A 25 7.85 -21.52 -13.92
N LYS A 26 6.67 -21.55 -13.31
CA LYS A 26 5.40 -21.32 -14.01
C LYS A 26 5.20 -19.81 -14.19
N THR A 27 4.52 -19.42 -15.27
CA THR A 27 4.07 -18.03 -15.47
C THR A 27 3.28 -17.54 -14.27
N GLN A 28 3.67 -16.39 -13.72
CA GLN A 28 2.97 -15.76 -12.60
C GLN A 28 2.15 -14.57 -13.08
N TYR A 29 0.88 -14.53 -12.66
CA TYR A 29 0.00 -13.40 -12.87
C TYR A 29 -0.18 -12.66 -11.55
N GLN A 30 -0.01 -11.34 -11.56
CA GLN A 30 -0.14 -10.52 -10.37
C GLN A 30 -1.07 -9.35 -10.62
N TRP A 31 -2.09 -9.20 -9.77
CA TRP A 31 -2.90 -7.99 -9.74
C TRP A 31 -2.27 -6.98 -8.77
N ARG A 32 -2.01 -5.76 -9.24
CA ARG A 32 -1.38 -4.69 -8.46
C ARG A 32 -2.21 -3.42 -8.53
N ILE A 33 -2.30 -2.72 -7.40
CA ILE A 33 -3.03 -1.46 -7.27
C ILE A 33 -2.02 -0.40 -6.82
N ALA A 34 -1.85 0.65 -7.62
CA ALA A 34 -0.85 1.69 -7.35
C ALA A 34 -1.49 3.00 -6.84
N ALA A 35 -2.74 3.27 -7.21
CA ALA A 35 -3.42 4.51 -6.85
C ALA A 35 -3.84 4.50 -5.38
N ARG A 36 -3.39 5.50 -4.63
CA ARG A 36 -3.60 5.63 -3.17
C ARG A 36 -5.09 5.58 -2.79
N GLU A 37 -5.92 6.33 -3.51
CA GLU A 37 -7.37 6.38 -3.27
C GLU A 37 -8.04 5.03 -3.55
N GLN A 38 -7.61 4.32 -4.59
CA GLN A 38 -8.12 2.98 -4.88
C GLN A 38 -7.73 1.99 -3.78
N ILE A 39 -6.47 2.04 -3.30
CA ILE A 39 -6.01 1.20 -2.19
C ILE A 39 -6.86 1.48 -0.94
N LYS A 40 -7.07 2.76 -0.59
CA LYS A 40 -7.90 3.15 0.56
C LYS A 40 -9.32 2.61 0.46
N LYS A 41 -9.96 2.80 -0.71
CA LYS A 41 -11.33 2.33 -0.98
C LYS A 41 -11.45 0.82 -0.75
N ILE A 42 -10.51 0.05 -1.31
CA ILE A 42 -10.54 -1.41 -1.25
C ILE A 42 -10.21 -1.92 0.14
N LEU A 43 -9.18 -1.37 0.78
CA LEU A 43 -8.84 -1.78 2.14
C LEU A 43 -10.00 -1.52 3.09
N ASN A 44 -10.70 -0.40 2.97
CA ASN A 44 -11.89 -0.15 3.78
C ASN A 44 -13.02 -1.16 3.52
N ALA A 45 -13.23 -1.56 2.26
CA ALA A 45 -14.26 -2.53 1.90
C ALA A 45 -13.92 -3.97 2.36
N VAL A 46 -12.64 -4.36 2.27
CA VAL A 46 -12.21 -5.74 2.53
C VAL A 46 -11.82 -5.95 4.01
N LYS A 47 -11.35 -4.90 4.71
CA LYS A 47 -10.94 -4.96 6.12
C LYS A 47 -11.89 -5.73 7.05
N PRO A 48 -13.23 -5.54 7.03
CA PRO A 48 -14.11 -6.27 7.95
C PRO A 48 -14.07 -7.80 7.75
N TYR A 49 -13.64 -8.28 6.59
CA TYR A 49 -13.54 -9.69 6.25
C TYR A 49 -12.11 -10.26 6.42
N LEU A 50 -11.12 -9.43 6.75
CA LEU A 50 -9.75 -9.88 6.95
C LEU A 50 -9.56 -10.41 8.37
N ILE A 51 -9.02 -11.63 8.48
CA ILE A 51 -8.59 -12.23 9.75
C ILE A 51 -7.06 -12.13 9.85
N ILE A 52 -6.34 -12.83 8.96
CA ILE A 52 -4.87 -12.94 9.03
C ILE A 52 -4.16 -11.62 8.65
N LYS A 53 -4.73 -10.85 7.71
CA LYS A 53 -4.09 -9.64 7.15
C LYS A 53 -4.71 -8.32 7.62
N LYS A 54 -5.51 -8.37 8.70
CA LYS A 54 -6.24 -7.21 9.22
C LYS A 54 -5.29 -6.11 9.68
N ASP A 55 -4.30 -6.45 10.49
CA ASP A 55 -3.33 -5.48 11.03
C ASP A 55 -2.54 -4.77 9.93
N GLN A 56 -2.14 -5.50 8.88
CA GLN A 56 -1.44 -4.92 7.74
C GLN A 56 -2.34 -3.95 6.97
N ALA A 57 -3.63 -4.27 6.81
CA ALA A 57 -4.60 -3.40 6.18
C ALA A 57 -4.82 -2.10 6.99
N GLU A 58 -4.96 -2.21 8.32
CA GLU A 58 -5.11 -1.06 9.21
C GLU A 58 -3.90 -0.13 9.18
N ARG A 59 -2.69 -0.70 9.26
CA ARG A 59 -1.43 0.07 9.14
C ARG A 59 -1.31 0.75 7.79
N MET A 60 -1.76 0.11 6.71
CA MET A 60 -1.73 0.71 5.38
C MET A 60 -2.76 1.86 5.27
N ILE A 61 -3.97 1.71 5.84
CA ILE A 61 -4.96 2.79 5.90
C ILE A 61 -4.40 3.98 6.71
N GLU A 62 -3.76 3.71 7.84
CA GLU A 62 -3.12 4.73 8.68
C GLU A 62 -1.98 5.42 7.92
N TYR A 63 -1.11 4.66 7.26
CA TYR A 63 -0.07 5.20 6.38
C TYR A 63 -0.67 6.06 5.26
N ILE A 64 -1.82 5.66 4.73
CA ILE A 64 -2.58 6.41 3.72
C ILE A 64 -3.15 7.73 4.29
N ARG A 65 -3.51 7.75 5.57
CA ARG A 65 -3.96 8.96 6.26
C ARG A 65 -2.80 9.91 6.56
N LEU A 66 -1.66 9.39 7.01
CA LEU A 66 -0.53 10.18 7.52
C LEU A 66 0.34 10.82 6.43
N LYS A 67 0.34 10.29 5.19
CA LYS A 67 1.13 10.84 4.07
C LYS A 67 0.28 11.46 2.96
N PRO A 68 -0.42 12.57 3.18
CA PRO A 68 -1.22 13.19 2.12
C PRO A 68 -0.43 13.57 0.86
N TYR A 69 0.91 13.65 0.92
CA TYR A 69 1.75 14.11 -0.18
C TYR A 69 2.93 13.15 -0.45
N ARG A 70 3.03 12.64 -1.69
CA ARG A 70 4.30 12.11 -2.21
C ARG A 70 5.19 13.29 -2.61
N GLY A 71 6.45 13.30 -2.19
CA GLY A 71 7.48 14.16 -2.79
C GLY A 71 7.84 15.47 -2.07
N TYR A 72 7.36 15.72 -0.86
CA TYR A 72 7.80 16.90 -0.10
C TYR A 72 9.22 16.70 0.46
N ARG A 73 10.10 17.69 0.23
CA ARG A 73 11.33 17.85 1.02
C ARG A 73 10.91 18.13 2.48
N ILE A 74 11.80 17.87 3.44
CA ILE A 74 11.53 18.16 4.86
C ILE A 74 11.08 19.63 5.05
N SER A 75 11.54 20.54 4.18
CA SER A 75 11.18 21.96 4.12
C SER A 75 9.69 22.24 3.95
N ASP A 76 8.98 21.35 3.28
CA ASP A 76 7.62 21.65 2.82
C ASP A 76 6.58 21.05 3.80
N CYS A 77 7.03 20.28 4.80
CA CYS A 77 6.15 19.60 5.75
C CYS A 77 5.50 20.59 6.74
N PRO A 78 4.18 20.51 7.00
CA PRO A 78 3.52 21.33 8.01
C PRO A 78 4.20 21.21 9.39
N PRO A 79 4.41 22.32 10.13
CA PRO A 79 5.19 22.33 11.36
C PRO A 79 4.70 21.35 12.44
N GLN A 80 3.40 21.03 12.44
CA GLN A 80 2.82 20.10 13.42
C GLN A 80 3.32 18.66 13.23
N ILE A 81 3.57 18.25 11.98
CA ILE A 81 4.02 16.89 11.65
C ILE A 81 5.51 16.73 11.95
N LEU A 82 6.34 17.75 11.68
CA LEU A 82 7.78 17.74 11.97
C LEU A 82 8.07 17.54 13.46
N LYS A 83 7.34 18.22 14.35
CA LYS A 83 7.48 18.07 15.80
C LYS A 83 7.19 16.65 16.29
N THR A 84 6.25 15.97 15.63
CA THR A 84 5.83 14.61 15.98
C THR A 84 6.89 13.59 15.53
N ILE A 85 7.47 13.80 14.34
CA ILE A 85 8.57 13.00 13.82
C ILE A 85 9.82 13.17 14.70
N GLN A 86 10.21 14.41 15.02
CA GLN A 86 11.37 14.71 15.87
C GLN A 86 11.25 14.06 17.26
N ARG A 87 10.08 14.15 17.92
CA ARG A 87 9.84 13.47 19.20
C ARG A 87 10.02 11.95 19.12
N LYS A 88 9.60 11.33 18.01
CA LYS A 88 9.70 9.88 17.83
C LYS A 88 11.15 9.39 17.67
N TYR A 89 12.04 10.21 17.10
CA TYR A 89 13.47 9.87 16.95
C TYR A 89 14.33 10.34 18.12
N ALA A 90 13.91 11.38 18.86
CA ALA A 90 14.57 11.81 20.09
C ALA A 90 14.46 10.78 21.23
N ASN A 91 13.39 9.99 21.25
CA ASN A 91 13.19 8.93 22.26
C ASN A 91 13.78 7.58 21.84
N LYS A 92 14.66 7.56 20.83
CA LYS A 92 15.21 6.34 20.22
C LYS A 92 16.74 6.26 20.30
N THR A 93 17.34 6.96 21.26
CA THR A 93 18.74 6.79 21.66
C THR A 93 18.85 5.61 22.62
N TYR A 94 19.59 4.59 22.20
CA TYR A 94 20.08 3.47 23.01
C TYR A 94 21.13 3.94 24.01
#